data_AF-A0A369J2Z1-F1
#
_entry.id   AF-A0A369J2Z1-F1
#
_cell.length_a   1.000
_cell.length_b   1.000
_cell.length_c   1.000
_cell.angle_alpha   90.00
_cell.angle_beta   90.00
_cell.angle_gamma   90.00
#
_symmetry.space_group_name_H-M   'P 1'
#
loop_
_entity.id
_entity.type
_entity.pdbx_description
1 polymer ?
#
loop_
_entity_poly.entity_id
_entity_poly.type
_entity_poly.pdbx_seq_one_letter_code
_entity_poly.pdbx_strand_id
1 'polypeptide(L)'
;MLFYYSLAAAFLALMIAFYHYRATILPHVHMPDRVRSMFPKLSNYMPLSTFSEQVNAGMTSSDFDIEANMRDGDSRVGLDERGTQEVMEIMRRERVNFDQARLIRQNRILARNGIDPSGMPLDSKAVTHL
;
A
#
# COMPACT_ATOMS: atom_id res chain seq x y z
N MET A 1 -41.06 -2.32 28.93
CA MET A 1 -40.99 -1.88 27.51
C MET A 1 -39.98 -0.76 27.31
N LEU A 2 -40.10 0.38 27.99
CA LEU A 2 -39.13 1.50 27.88
C LEU A 2 -37.67 1.11 28.15
N PHE A 3 -37.44 0.20 29.10
CA PHE A 3 -36.10 -0.33 29.42
C PHE A 3 -35.42 -1.05 28.24
N TYR A 4 -36.18 -1.82 27.46
CA TYR A 4 -35.64 -2.54 26.31
C TYR A 4 -35.32 -1.56 25.16
N TYR A 5 -36.15 -0.53 24.98
CA TYR A 5 -35.90 0.53 24.01
C TYR A 5 -34.68 1.38 24.39
N SER A 6 -34.48 1.69 25.67
CA SER A 6 -33.29 2.43 26.12
C SER A 6 -32.01 1.61 25.97
N LEU A 7 -32.07 0.30 26.24
CA LEU A 7 -30.93 -0.61 26.02
C LEU A 7 -30.56 -0.71 24.53
N ALA A 8 -31.57 -0.86 23.66
CA ALA A 8 -31.35 -0.91 22.22
C ALA A 8 -30.78 0.40 21.67
N ALA A 9 -31.28 1.55 22.15
CA ALA A 9 -30.78 2.86 21.76
C ALA A 9 -29.33 3.09 22.22
N ALA A 10 -28.98 2.67 23.44
CA ALA A 10 -27.61 2.75 23.94
C ALA A 10 -26.65 1.86 23.13
N PHE A 11 -27.07 0.65 22.77
CA PHE A 11 -26.28 -0.24 21.91
C PHE A 11 -26.06 0.37 20.52
N LEU A 12 -27.10 0.94 19.91
CA LEU A 12 -27.01 1.61 18.62
C LEU A 12 -26.06 2.82 18.67
N ALA A 13 -26.16 3.63 19.73
CA ALA A 13 -25.27 4.78 19.94
C ALA A 13 -23.81 4.35 20.10
N LEU A 14 -23.55 3.26 20.83
CA LEU A 14 -22.21 2.68 20.95
C LEU A 14 -21.68 2.15 19.61
N MET A 15 -22.53 1.51 18.80
CA MET A 15 -22.15 1.08 17.45
C MET A 15 -21.79 2.26 16.54
N ILE A 16 -22.58 3.33 16.59
CA ILE A 16 -22.33 4.56 15.82
C ILE A 16 -21.02 5.20 16.28
N ALA A 17 -20.82 5.36 17.60
CA ALA A 17 -19.58 5.90 18.15
C ALA A 17 -18.36 5.04 17.73
N PHE A 18 -18.45 3.72 17.84
CA PHE A 18 -17.39 2.81 17.40
C PHE A 18 -17.12 2.96 15.90
N TYR A 19 -18.14 3.08 15.06
CA TYR A 19 -17.98 3.29 13.62
C TYR A 19 -17.27 4.61 13.30
N HIS A 20 -17.56 5.68 14.04
CA HIS A 20 -16.90 6.98 13.88
C HIS A 20 -15.45 6.96 14.37
N TYR A 21 -15.19 6.36 15.53
CA TYR A 21 -13.85 6.31 16.14
C TYR A 21 -13.02 5.10 15.71
N ARG A 22 -13.50 4.30 14.75
CA ARG A 22 -12.82 3.09 14.28
C ARG A 22 -11.38 3.35 13.88
N ALA A 23 -11.10 4.47 13.21
CA ALA A 23 -9.76 4.80 12.73
C ALA A 23 -8.76 5.07 13.86
N THR A 24 -9.22 5.58 15.02
CA THR A 24 -8.38 5.89 16.18
C THR A 24 -8.23 4.68 17.12
N ILE A 25 -9.26 3.82 17.20
CA ILE A 25 -9.29 2.66 18.10
C ILE A 25 -8.55 1.46 17.49
N LEU A 26 -8.71 1.21 16.18
CA LEU A 26 -8.10 0.04 15.51
C LEU A 26 -6.56 -0.08 15.70
N PRO A 27 -5.77 1.02 15.69
CA PRO A 27 -4.32 0.93 15.90
C PRO A 27 -3.90 0.53 17.33
N HIS A 28 -4.72 0.82 18.34
CA HIS A 28 -4.39 0.54 19.75
C HIS A 28 -4.85 -0.86 20.19
N VAL A 29 -5.83 -1.42 19.49
CA VAL A 29 -6.29 -2.79 19.72
C VAL A 29 -5.34 -3.73 18.99
N HIS A 30 -4.42 -4.33 19.75
CA HIS A 30 -3.51 -5.37 19.24
C HIS A 30 -4.34 -6.58 18.78
N MET A 31 -4.68 -6.62 17.49
CA MET A 31 -5.31 -7.79 16.89
C MET A 31 -4.25 -8.89 16.73
N PRO A 32 -4.44 -10.08 17.31
CA PRO A 32 -3.51 -11.19 17.12
C PRO A 32 -3.41 -11.56 15.64
N ASP A 33 -2.19 -11.82 15.14
CA ASP A 33 -1.90 -12.08 13.73
C ASP A 33 -2.74 -13.21 13.11
N ARG A 34 -3.19 -14.16 13.94
CA ARG A 34 -4.08 -15.26 13.53
C ARG A 34 -5.46 -14.80 13.08
N VAL A 35 -5.99 -13.71 13.64
CA VAL A 35 -7.30 -13.17 13.23
C VAL A 35 -7.13 -12.34 11.95
N ARG A 36 -5.97 -11.68 11.81
CA ARG A 36 -5.61 -10.87 10.63
C ARG A 36 -5.48 -11.72 9.36
N SER A 37 -4.99 -12.96 9.48
CA SER A 37 -4.92 -13.90 8.36
C SER A 37 -6.28 -14.50 7.96
N MET A 38 -7.24 -14.58 8.89
CA MET A 38 -8.60 -15.06 8.62
C MET A 38 -9.48 -14.01 7.92
N PHE A 39 -9.18 -12.72 8.10
CA PHE A 39 -9.94 -11.61 7.50
C PHE A 39 -9.05 -10.68 6.66
N PRO A 40 -8.49 -11.15 5.53
CA PRO A 40 -7.58 -10.37 4.68
C PRO A 40 -8.26 -9.17 4.01
N LYS A 41 -9.59 -9.05 4.06
CA LYS A 41 -10.35 -7.88 3.59
C LYS A 41 -10.50 -6.78 4.64
N LEU A 42 -10.20 -7.06 5.92
CA LEU A 42 -10.19 -6.09 7.02
C LEU A 42 -8.81 -5.50 7.30
N SER A 43 -7.76 -5.96 6.59
CA SER A 43 -6.48 -5.27 6.58
C SER A 43 -6.60 -4.00 5.74
N ASN A 44 -7.16 -2.96 6.36
CA ASN A 44 -7.00 -1.62 5.85
C ASN A 44 -5.49 -1.36 5.76
N TYR A 45 -5.05 -1.04 4.55
CA TYR A 45 -3.70 -0.60 4.29
C TYR A 45 -3.39 0.58 5.23
N MET A 46 -2.41 0.40 6.11
CA MET A 46 -1.82 1.54 6.81
C MET A 46 -0.81 2.16 5.84
N PRO A 47 -0.98 3.45 5.50
CA PRO A 47 -0.01 4.12 4.66
C PRO A 47 1.34 4.14 5.36
N LEU A 48 2.36 3.68 4.63
CA LEU A 48 3.75 3.72 5.09
C LEU A 48 4.26 5.13 4.86
N SER A 49 3.97 6.00 5.82
CA SER A 49 4.24 7.44 5.72
C SER A 49 5.71 7.79 5.98
N THR A 50 6.44 6.90 6.66
CA THR A 50 7.85 7.11 6.99
C THR A 50 8.76 6.11 6.29
N PHE A 51 9.98 6.54 5.99
CA PHE A 51 11.01 5.66 5.43
C PHE A 51 11.32 4.46 6.32
N SER A 52 11.32 4.64 7.65
CA SER A 52 11.47 3.55 8.62
C SER A 52 10.41 2.47 8.48
N GLU A 53 9.16 2.85 8.21
CA GLU A 53 8.08 1.89 7.97
C GLU A 53 8.24 1.17 6.62
N GLN A 54 8.70 1.88 5.59
CA GLN A 54 8.96 1.31 4.26
C GLN A 54 10.11 0.29 4.27
N VAL A 55 11.20 0.62 4.99
CA VAL A 55 12.33 -0.28 5.22
C VAL A 55 11.88 -1.54 5.95
N ASN A 56 11.12 -1.39 7.05
CA ASN A 56 10.56 -2.52 7.81
C ASN A 56 9.59 -3.37 6.97
N ALA A 57 8.95 -2.79 5.96
CA ALA A 57 8.08 -3.48 5.01
C ALA A 57 8.84 -4.18 3.87
N GLY A 58 10.19 -4.12 3.86
CA GLY A 58 11.02 -4.75 2.83
C GLY A 58 11.07 -3.98 1.51
N MET A 59 10.81 -2.67 1.53
CA MET A 59 10.91 -1.79 0.35
C MET A 59 12.34 -1.30 0.07
N THR A 60 13.31 -2.17 0.27
CA THR A 60 14.73 -1.89 0.05
C THR A 60 15.35 -3.08 -0.67
N SER A 61 16.34 -2.81 -1.52
CA SER A 61 17.13 -3.82 -2.21
C SER A 61 18.58 -3.36 -2.30
N SER A 62 19.49 -4.25 -2.73
CA SER A 62 20.90 -3.90 -2.92
C SER A 62 21.10 -2.71 -3.88
N ASP A 63 20.24 -2.61 -4.89
CA ASP A 63 20.29 -1.58 -5.93
C ASP A 63 19.45 -0.34 -5.55
N PHE A 64 18.69 -0.43 -4.47
CA PHE A 64 17.81 0.63 -3.97
C PHE A 64 17.87 0.70 -2.45
N ASP A 65 18.99 1.19 -1.95
CA ASP A 65 19.21 1.43 -0.53
C ASP A 65 18.63 2.79 -0.11
N ILE A 66 17.53 2.75 0.63
CA ILE A 66 16.88 3.93 1.19
C ILE A 66 17.60 4.42 2.45
N GLU A 67 18.23 3.52 3.21
CA GLU A 67 18.86 3.85 4.50
C GLU A 67 20.11 4.71 4.31
N ALA A 68 20.93 4.41 3.31
CA ALA A 68 22.10 5.23 2.97
C ALA A 68 21.69 6.68 2.62
N ASN A 69 20.65 6.83 1.79
CA ASN A 69 20.15 8.15 1.36
C ASN A 69 19.58 8.96 2.54
N MET A 70 18.96 8.31 3.52
CA MET A 70 18.52 8.98 4.76
C MET A 70 19.69 9.44 5.63
N ARG A 71 20.75 8.63 5.75
CA ARG A 71 21.95 8.99 6.53
C ARG A 71 22.69 10.18 5.94
N ASP A 72 22.70 10.28 4.62
CA ASP A 72 23.36 11.35 3.88
C ASP A 72 22.52 12.64 3.78
N GLY A 73 21.31 12.65 4.35
CA GLY A 73 20.45 13.84 4.42
C GLY A 73 19.80 14.21 3.09
N ASP A 74 19.59 13.24 2.19
CA ASP A 74 18.92 13.48 0.91
C ASP A 74 17.46 13.89 1.12
N SER A 75 17.08 15.05 0.58
CA SER A 75 15.73 15.62 0.70
C SER A 75 14.73 15.07 -0.33
N ARG A 76 15.15 14.19 -1.24
CA ARG A 76 14.25 13.58 -2.23
C ARG A 76 13.27 12.65 -1.52
N VAL A 77 11.98 12.93 -1.69
CA VAL A 77 10.89 12.02 -1.31
C VAL A 77 11.04 10.77 -2.17
N GLY A 78 11.20 9.60 -1.55
CA GLY A 78 11.38 8.30 -2.21
C GLY A 78 10.17 7.87 -3.03
N LEU A 79 9.62 6.67 -2.77
CA LEU A 79 8.36 6.30 -3.40
C LEU A 79 7.23 7.18 -2.86
N ASP A 80 6.38 7.65 -3.77
CA ASP A 80 5.10 8.28 -3.43
C ASP A 80 4.19 7.27 -2.73
N GLU A 81 3.27 7.75 -1.89
CA GLU A 81 2.37 6.89 -1.10
C GLU A 81 1.57 5.91 -1.98
N ARG A 82 1.15 6.39 -3.17
CA ARG A 82 0.43 5.56 -4.15
C ARG A 82 1.34 4.51 -4.79
N GLY A 83 2.56 4.89 -5.19
CA GLY A 83 3.55 3.95 -5.73
C GLY A 83 3.94 2.87 -4.73
N THR A 84 4.15 3.26 -3.46
CA THR A 84 4.40 2.37 -2.32
C THR A 84 3.28 1.34 -2.16
N GLN A 85 2.02 1.77 -2.22
CA GLN A 85 0.86 0.88 -2.12
C GLN A 85 0.79 -0.11 -3.30
N GLU A 86 0.97 0.38 -4.52
CA GLU A 86 0.93 -0.46 -5.74
C GLU A 86 2.04 -1.53 -5.72
N VAL A 87 3.25 -1.17 -5.30
CA VAL A 87 4.37 -2.12 -5.17
C VAL A 87 4.04 -3.19 -4.13
N MET A 88 3.51 -2.82 -2.96
CA MET A 88 3.09 -3.80 -1.93
C MET A 88 2.00 -4.74 -2.41
N GLU A 89 1.06 -4.23 -3.20
CA GLU A 89 0.02 -5.07 -3.77
C GLU A 89 0.61 -6.08 -4.77
N ILE A 90 1.54 -5.64 -5.62
CA ILE A 90 2.23 -6.51 -6.58
C ILE A 90 3.06 -7.57 -5.86
N MET A 91 3.83 -7.19 -4.84
CA MET A 91 4.61 -8.15 -4.04
C MET A 91 3.70 -9.20 -3.40
N ARG A 92 2.56 -8.80 -2.82
CA ARG A 92 1.59 -9.73 -2.21
C ARG A 92 0.93 -10.64 -3.22
N ARG A 93 0.51 -10.11 -4.37
CA ARG A 93 -0.27 -10.84 -5.38
C ARG A 93 0.59 -11.76 -6.23
N GLU A 94 1.72 -11.26 -6.71
CA GLU A 94 2.62 -12.00 -7.62
C GLU A 94 3.71 -12.78 -6.86
N ARG A 95 3.81 -12.61 -5.53
CA ARG A 95 4.82 -13.27 -4.67
C ARG A 95 6.26 -13.01 -5.10
N VAL A 96 6.53 -11.78 -5.53
CA VAL A 96 7.84 -11.35 -6.04
C VAL A 96 8.57 -10.44 -5.04
N ASN A 97 9.87 -10.26 -5.26
CA ASN A 97 10.67 -9.32 -4.46
C ASN A 97 10.38 -7.85 -4.85
N PHE A 98 10.96 -6.92 -4.11
CA PHE A 98 10.74 -5.48 -4.30
C PHE A 98 11.11 -4.99 -5.70
N ASP A 99 12.29 -5.37 -6.22
CA ASP A 99 12.74 -4.90 -7.54
C ASP A 99 11.89 -5.47 -8.67
N GLN A 100 11.52 -6.76 -8.58
CA GLN A 100 10.59 -7.38 -9.52
C GLN A 100 9.23 -6.70 -9.47
N ALA A 101 8.73 -6.38 -8.28
CA ALA A 101 7.46 -5.67 -8.15
C ALA A 101 7.51 -4.27 -8.78
N ARG A 102 8.61 -3.54 -8.60
CA ARG A 102 8.84 -2.25 -9.26
C ARG A 102 8.92 -2.37 -10.78
N LEU A 103 9.62 -3.38 -11.30
CA LEU A 103 9.69 -3.66 -12.73
C LEU A 103 8.31 -3.97 -13.31
N ILE A 104 7.54 -4.85 -12.67
CA ILE A 104 6.17 -5.19 -13.07
C ILE A 104 5.29 -3.94 -13.07
N ARG A 105 5.38 -3.11 -12.04
CA ARG A 105 4.64 -1.85 -11.95
C ARG A 105 4.96 -0.95 -13.13
N GLN A 106 6.25 -0.76 -13.42
CA GLN A 106 6.70 0.10 -14.50
C GLN A 106 6.22 -0.42 -15.86
N ASN A 107 6.34 -1.72 -16.12
CA ASN A 107 5.85 -2.35 -17.34
C ASN A 107 4.33 -2.17 -17.51
N ARG A 108 3.55 -2.23 -16.43
CA ARG A 108 2.11 -1.93 -16.47
C ARG A 108 1.81 -0.47 -16.78
N ILE A 109 2.65 0.47 -16.32
CA ILE A 109 2.53 1.88 -16.68
C ILE A 109 2.85 2.08 -18.16
N LEU A 110 3.94 1.50 -18.66
CA LEU A 110 4.33 1.56 -20.07
C LEU A 110 3.23 1.00 -20.97
N ALA A 111 2.75 -0.20 -20.68
CA ALA A 111 1.71 -0.86 -21.47
C ALA A 111 0.40 -0.04 -21.51
N ARG A 112 -0.01 0.57 -20.38
CA ARG A 112 -1.18 1.47 -20.33
C ARG A 112 -1.02 2.72 -21.19
N ASN A 113 0.21 3.14 -21.47
CA ASN A 113 0.53 4.30 -22.31
C ASN A 113 0.93 3.89 -23.74
N GLY A 114 0.68 2.65 -24.15
CA GLY A 114 1.00 2.19 -25.50
C GLY A 114 2.50 2.03 -25.75
N ILE A 115 3.27 1.72 -24.70
CA ILE A 115 4.72 1.51 -24.77
C ILE A 115 5.03 0.06 -24.40
N ASP A 116 5.84 -0.59 -25.21
CA ASP A 116 6.36 -1.94 -25.02
C ASP A 116 7.38 -1.98 -23.85
N PRO A 117 7.62 -3.15 -23.19
CA PRO A 117 8.67 -3.26 -22.17
C PRO A 117 10.08 -2.92 -22.67
N SER A 118 10.34 -2.98 -23.98
CA SER A 118 11.59 -2.47 -24.58
C SER A 118 11.70 -0.93 -24.58
N GLY A 119 10.63 -0.22 -24.23
CA GLY A 119 10.53 1.24 -24.32
C GLY A 119 10.04 1.76 -25.68
N MET A 120 9.76 0.86 -26.62
CA MET A 120 9.29 1.22 -27.96
C MET A 120 7.78 1.50 -27.99
N PRO A 121 7.29 2.47 -28.78
CA PRO A 121 5.86 2.65 -28.99
C PRO A 121 5.23 1.40 -29.60
N LEU A 122 4.02 1.05 -29.18
CA LEU A 122 3.20 -0.01 -29.77
C LEU A 122 2.44 0.46 -31.03
N ASP A 123 2.51 1.75 -31.35
CA ASP A 123 1.91 2.32 -32.56
C ASP A 123 2.70 1.87 -33.80
N SER A 124 2.03 1.18 -34.72
CA SER A 124 2.61 0.71 -35.98
C SER A 124 3.03 1.84 -36.93
N LYS A 125 2.55 3.05 -36.69
CA LYS A 125 2.92 4.25 -37.45
C LYS A 125 4.08 5.03 -36.83
N ALA A 126 4.60 4.61 -35.69
CA ALA A 126 5.72 5.28 -35.05
C ALA A 126 6.98 5.14 -35.91
N VAL A 127 7.56 6.27 -36.32
CA VAL A 127 8.86 6.31 -37.00
C VAL A 127 9.94 6.24 -35.92
N THR A 128 10.69 5.14 -35.91
CA THR A 128 11.70 4.85 -34.86
C THR A 128 13.13 5.00 -35.33
N HIS A 129 13.33 5.22 -36.63
CA HIS A 129 14.62 5.39 -37.29
C HIS A 129 14.42 6.29 -38.53
N LEU A 130 15.46 7.07 -38.87
CA LEU A 130 15.48 8.02 -39.99
C LEU A 130 16.41 7.54 -41.10
#